data_AF-A0A3S9XF98-F1
#
_entry.id   AF-A0A3S9XF98-F1
#
_cell.length_a   1.000
_cell.length_b   1.000
_cell.length_c   1.000
_cell.angle_alpha   90.00
_cell.angle_beta   90.00
_cell.angle_gamma   90.00
#
_symmetry.space_group_name_H-M   'P 1'
#
loop_
_entity.id
_entity.type
_entity.pdbx_description
1 polymer ?
#
loop_
_entity_poly.entity_id
_entity_poly.type
_entity_poly.pdbx_seq_one_letter_code
_entity_poly.pdbx_strand_id
1 'polypeptide(L)'
;MAEHLVDLYTEEYVKNILSTWYPGEGSSWPVNNEVTFLVFKVIESSGNCSSSVGKAPTPSGPIGTARSLTAIGISYIKTIIRRAGNDKHYLLCLKGAALKRKTEIKMKAYGI
;
A
#
# COMPACT_ATOMS: atom_id res chain seq x y z
N MET A 1 -5.14 22.19 3.85
CA MET A 1 -4.15 21.39 4.61
C MET A 1 -3.83 20.19 3.73
N ALA A 2 -2.58 20.02 3.28
CA ALA A 2 -2.24 18.86 2.47
C ALA A 2 -2.33 17.62 3.37
N GLU A 3 -3.35 16.78 3.16
CA GLU A 3 -3.47 15.53 3.89
C GLU A 3 -2.35 14.60 3.42
N HIS A 4 -1.53 14.14 4.37
CA HIS A 4 -0.43 13.24 4.09
C HIS A 4 -0.92 11.79 4.13
N LEU A 5 -0.51 11.04 3.10
CA LEU A 5 -0.78 9.61 2.96
C LEU A 5 -0.12 8.80 4.07
N VAL A 6 1.09 9.21 4.47
CA VAL A 6 1.84 8.58 5.57
C VAL A 6 1.57 9.31 6.88
N ASP A 7 1.09 8.55 7.85
CA ASP A 7 1.09 8.87 9.28
C ASP A 7 1.71 7.68 10.04
N LEU A 8 1.99 7.84 11.33
CA LEU A 8 2.67 6.81 12.15
C LEU A 8 2.01 5.42 12.04
N TYR A 9 0.68 5.35 12.02
CA TYR A 9 -0.03 4.07 11.91
C TYR A 9 0.07 3.49 10.50
N THR A 10 -0.14 4.33 9.48
CA THR A 10 -0.02 3.90 8.08
C THR A 10 1.39 3.41 7.78
N GLU A 11 2.42 4.08 8.31
CA GLU A 11 3.81 3.65 8.17
C GLU A 11 4.05 2.26 8.76
N GLU A 12 3.54 1.99 9.96
CA GLU A 12 3.70 0.68 10.62
C GLU A 12 3.08 -0.45 9.78
N TYR A 13 1.85 -0.25 9.28
CA TYR A 13 1.22 -1.23 8.40
C TYR A 13 2.00 -1.44 7.11
N VAL A 14 2.49 -0.37 6.48
CA VAL A 14 3.29 -0.48 5.26
C VAL A 14 4.59 -1.23 5.52
N LYS A 15 5.31 -0.92 6.61
CA LYS A 15 6.51 -1.65 7.01
C LYS A 15 6.24 -3.14 7.24
N ASN A 16 5.13 -3.48 7.89
CA ASN A 16 4.74 -4.87 8.09
C ASN A 16 4.46 -5.59 6.75
N ILE A 17 3.76 -4.92 5.84
CA ILE A 17 3.49 -5.43 4.49
C ILE A 17 4.79 -5.65 3.70
N LEU A 18 5.66 -4.65 3.67
CA LEU A 18 6.96 -4.73 2.98
C LEU A 18 7.85 -5.83 3.58
N SER A 19 7.85 -5.99 4.89
CA SER A 19 8.60 -7.06 5.58
C SER A 19 8.07 -8.46 5.21
N THR A 20 6.76 -8.57 4.99
CA THR A 20 6.11 -9.82 4.57
C THR A 20 6.44 -10.17 3.11
N TRP A 21 6.42 -9.17 2.22
CA TRP A 21 6.70 -9.37 0.79
C TRP A 21 8.19 -9.53 0.49
N TYR A 22 9.04 -8.75 1.17
CA TYR A 22 10.48 -8.67 0.97
C TYR A 22 11.24 -8.94 2.28
N PRO A 23 11.21 -10.18 2.78
CA PRO A 23 11.90 -10.53 4.01
C PRO A 23 13.40 -10.20 3.87
N GLY A 24 13.96 -9.54 4.89
CA GLY A 24 15.39 -9.18 4.97
C GLY A 24 15.72 -7.75 4.51
N GLU A 25 14.94 -7.14 3.62
CA GLU A 25 15.23 -5.76 3.17
C GLU A 25 14.02 -4.82 3.21
N GLY A 26 12.79 -5.32 3.09
CA GLY A 26 11.60 -4.47 3.02
C GLY A 26 11.35 -3.64 4.28
N SER A 27 11.78 -4.13 5.45
CA SER A 27 11.69 -3.39 6.73
C SER A 27 12.64 -2.20 6.82
N SER A 28 13.74 -2.21 6.06
CA SER A 28 14.76 -1.16 6.12
C SER A 28 14.46 0.00 5.17
N TRP A 29 13.47 -0.16 4.28
CA TRP A 29 13.16 0.87 3.30
C TRP A 29 12.37 2.01 3.93
N PRO A 30 12.71 3.27 3.61
CA PRO A 30 11.93 4.42 4.07
C PRO A 30 10.53 4.38 3.46
N VAL A 31 9.51 4.65 4.29
CA VAL A 31 8.12 4.73 3.85
C VAL A 31 7.77 6.18 3.58
N ASN A 32 7.29 6.45 2.37
CA ASN A 32 6.82 7.77 1.95
C ASN A 32 5.48 7.63 1.19
N ASN A 33 4.89 8.76 0.79
CA ASN A 33 3.59 8.75 0.11
C ASN A 33 3.59 7.89 -1.17
N GLU A 34 4.68 7.88 -1.94
CA GLU A 34 4.79 7.09 -3.18
C GLU A 34 4.86 5.60 -2.87
N VAL A 35 5.66 5.18 -1.87
CA VAL A 35 5.73 3.79 -1.42
C VAL A 35 4.37 3.30 -0.94
N THR A 36 3.70 4.08 -0.09
CA THR A 36 2.36 3.77 0.42
C THR A 36 1.36 3.63 -0.72
N PHE A 37 1.43 4.51 -1.72
CA PHE A 37 0.57 4.46 -2.89
C PHE A 37 0.84 3.25 -3.79
N LEU A 38 2.10 2.87 -3.99
CA LEU A 38 2.46 1.66 -4.74
C LEU A 38 2.02 0.38 -4.04
N VAL A 39 2.19 0.32 -2.72
CA VAL A 39 1.70 -0.80 -1.90
C VAL A 39 0.18 -0.92 -2.04
N PHE A 40 -0.54 0.20 -1.95
CA PHE A 40 -1.97 0.25 -2.21
C PHE A 40 -2.32 -0.24 -3.62
N LYS A 41 -1.60 0.19 -4.67
CA LYS A 41 -1.85 -0.28 -6.05
C LYS A 41 -1.69 -1.78 -6.21
N VAL A 42 -0.68 -2.38 -5.55
CA VAL A 42 -0.50 -3.85 -5.55
C VAL A 42 -1.71 -4.54 -4.91
N ILE A 43 -2.20 -4.00 -3.79
CA ILE A 43 -3.37 -4.51 -3.06
C ILE A 43 -4.64 -4.39 -3.93
N GLU A 44 -4.92 -3.20 -4.45
CA GLU A 44 -6.10 -2.90 -5.25
C GLU A 44 -6.15 -3.73 -6.55
N SER A 45 -5.02 -3.82 -7.26
CA SER A 45 -4.94 -4.56 -8.55
C SER A 45 -5.16 -6.07 -8.38
N SER A 46 -5.13 -6.57 -7.15
CA SER A 46 -5.11 -8.00 -6.85
C SER A 46 -6.37 -8.44 -6.10
N GLY A 47 -7.51 -7.82 -6.39
CA GLY A 47 -8.82 -8.05 -5.75
C GLY A 47 -9.29 -9.52 -5.65
N ASN A 48 -8.63 -10.44 -6.37
CA ASN A 48 -8.93 -11.87 -6.37
C ASN A 48 -8.35 -12.65 -5.17
N CYS A 49 -7.44 -12.06 -4.38
CA CYS A 49 -6.74 -12.79 -3.32
C CYS A 49 -7.51 -12.92 -1.98
N SER A 50 -8.41 -11.98 -1.66
CA SER A 50 -9.25 -12.05 -0.45
C SER A 50 -10.48 -11.16 -0.59
N SER A 51 -11.66 -11.73 -0.33
CA SER A 51 -12.92 -10.99 -0.33
C SER A 51 -13.02 -9.93 0.78
N SER A 52 -12.14 -9.97 1.78
CA SER A 52 -12.18 -9.07 2.94
C SER A 52 -11.62 -7.68 2.65
N VAL A 53 -10.63 -7.56 1.75
CA VAL A 53 -10.04 -6.27 1.37
C VAL A 53 -10.89 -5.58 0.29
N GLY A 54 -11.45 -6.34 -0.66
CA GLY A 54 -12.32 -5.84 -1.73
C GLY A 54 -13.70 -5.29 -1.30
N LYS A 55 -14.06 -5.40 -0.01
CA LYS A 55 -15.34 -4.87 0.53
C LYS A 55 -15.27 -3.40 0.98
N ALA A 56 -14.13 -2.74 0.90
CA ALA A 56 -14.09 -1.31 1.18
C ALA A 56 -14.76 -0.56 0.01
N PRO A 57 -15.71 0.35 0.27
CA PRO A 57 -16.37 1.11 -0.78
C PRO A 57 -15.33 1.94 -1.54
N THR A 58 -15.11 1.61 -2.81
CA THR A 58 -14.21 2.37 -3.69
C THR A 58 -14.83 3.74 -3.92
N PRO A 59 -14.10 4.85 -3.69
CA PRO A 59 -14.64 6.16 -3.94
C PRO A 59 -14.98 6.35 -5.42
N SER A 60 -16.13 6.96 -5.70
CA SER A 60 -16.52 7.36 -7.05
C SER A 60 -15.69 8.57 -7.50
N GLY A 61 -14.56 8.30 -8.15
CA GLY A 61 -13.66 9.32 -8.71
C GLY A 61 -12.29 8.74 -9.10
N PRO A 62 -11.54 9.38 -10.00
CA PRO A 62 -10.23 8.88 -10.42
C PRO A 62 -9.22 8.90 -9.25
N ILE A 63 -8.74 7.73 -8.84
CA ILE A 63 -7.57 7.62 -7.95
C ILE A 63 -6.33 7.82 -8.83
N GLY A 64 -5.88 9.08 -8.96
CA GLY A 64 -4.79 9.47 -9.85
C GLY A 64 -3.39 9.11 -9.35
N THR A 65 -2.59 10.12 -9.01
CA THR A 65 -1.24 9.97 -8.42
C THR A 65 -1.30 10.25 -6.92
N ALA A 66 -0.28 9.85 -6.15
CA ALA A 66 -0.23 10.14 -4.71
C ALA A 66 -0.36 11.65 -4.40
N ARG A 67 0.03 12.53 -5.34
CA ARG A 67 -0.09 13.99 -5.23
C ARG A 67 -1.49 14.55 -5.52
N SER A 68 -2.35 13.78 -6.20
CA SER A 68 -3.69 14.23 -6.61
C SER A 68 -4.80 13.56 -5.79
N LEU A 69 -4.47 13.00 -4.63
CA LEU A 69 -5.46 12.33 -3.79
C LEU A 69 -6.30 13.34 -3.01
N THR A 70 -7.61 13.13 -3.07
CA THR A 70 -8.57 13.84 -2.20
C THR A 70 -8.53 13.25 -0.79
N ALA A 71 -9.07 13.97 0.21
CA ALA A 71 -9.28 13.48 1.58
C ALA A 71 -9.90 12.07 1.63
N ILE A 72 -10.91 11.87 0.79
CA ILE A 72 -11.64 10.60 0.65
C ILE A 72 -10.72 9.51 0.10
N GLY A 73 -9.92 9.81 -0.93
CA GLY A 73 -8.95 8.88 -1.50
C GLY A 73 -7.87 8.47 -0.48
N ILE A 74 -7.40 9.43 0.33
CA ILE A 74 -6.40 9.16 1.38
C ILE A 74 -7.00 8.24 2.45
N SER A 75 -8.20 8.52 2.94
CA SER A 75 -8.90 7.68 3.93
C SER A 75 -9.15 6.27 3.40
N TYR A 76 -9.53 6.15 2.13
CA TYR A 76 -9.69 4.85 1.46
C TYR A 76 -8.39 4.05 1.43
N ILE A 77 -7.29 4.66 0.99
CA ILE A 77 -5.97 4.01 0.93
C ILE A 77 -5.54 3.55 2.32
N LYS A 78 -5.64 4.40 3.34
CA LYS A 78 -5.29 4.04 4.72
C LYS A 78 -6.11 2.86 5.23
N THR A 79 -7.41 2.84 4.92
CA THR A 79 -8.30 1.73 5.28
C THR A 79 -7.87 0.42 4.62
N ILE A 80 -7.56 0.46 3.33
CA ILE A 80 -7.12 -0.71 2.56
C ILE A 80 -5.78 -1.24 3.10
N ILE A 81 -4.80 -0.36 3.32
CA ILE A 81 -3.49 -0.73 3.86
C ILE A 81 -3.63 -1.34 5.25
N ARG A 82 -4.43 -0.74 6.13
CA ARG A 82 -4.70 -1.28 7.47
C ARG A 82 -5.33 -2.67 7.40
N ARG A 83 -6.31 -2.89 6.53
CA ARG A 83 -6.96 -4.21 6.38
C ARG A 83 -5.97 -5.24 5.85
N ALA A 84 -5.23 -4.90 4.79
CA ALA A 84 -4.24 -5.79 4.20
C ALA A 84 -3.11 -6.14 5.20
N GLY A 85 -2.61 -5.15 5.95
CA GLY A 85 -1.57 -5.34 6.96
C GLY A 85 -1.94 -6.28 8.10
N ASN A 86 -3.24 -6.51 8.34
CA ASN A 86 -3.75 -7.43 9.37
C ASN A 86 -4.06 -8.84 8.82
N ASP A 87 -4.11 -9.03 7.50
CA ASP A 87 -4.44 -10.31 6.85
C ASP A 87 -3.20 -10.96 6.22
N LYS A 88 -2.51 -11.81 7.00
CA LYS A 88 -1.28 -12.48 6.55
C LYS A 88 -1.49 -13.38 5.33
N HIS A 89 -2.63 -14.06 5.23
CA HIS A 89 -2.94 -14.92 4.08
C HIS A 89 -3.09 -14.09 2.81
N TYR A 90 -3.77 -12.95 2.92
CA TYR A 90 -3.88 -12.01 1.82
C TYR A 90 -2.51 -11.50 1.38
N LEU A 91 -1.65 -11.06 2.31
CA LEU A 91 -0.31 -10.59 1.96
C LEU A 91 0.54 -11.67 1.26
N LEU A 92 0.44 -12.93 1.67
CA LEU A 92 1.13 -14.03 1.01
C LEU A 92 0.61 -14.28 -0.40
N CYS A 93 -0.70 -14.19 -0.61
CA CYS A 93 -1.30 -14.30 -1.95
C CYS A 93 -0.79 -13.19 -2.89
N LEU A 94 -0.64 -11.97 -2.36
CA LEU A 94 -0.12 -10.83 -3.09
C LEU A 94 1.39 -10.87 -3.36
N LYS A 95 2.14 -11.78 -2.73
CA LYS A 95 3.60 -11.80 -2.80
C LYS A 95 4.11 -11.88 -4.23
N GLY A 96 3.47 -12.68 -5.09
CA GLY A 96 3.85 -12.80 -6.50
C GLY A 96 3.69 -11.49 -7.29
N ALA A 97 2.59 -10.76 -7.04
CA ALA A 97 2.36 -9.45 -7.65
C ALA A 97 3.31 -8.38 -7.11
N ALA A 98 3.56 -8.40 -5.79
CA ALA A 98 4.52 -7.51 -5.14
C ALA A 98 5.93 -7.68 -5.71
N LEU A 99 6.43 -8.92 -5.84
CA LEU A 99 7.77 -9.21 -6.37
C LEU A 99 8.04 -8.58 -7.75
N LYS A 100 7.04 -8.49 -8.62
CA LYS A 100 7.16 -7.84 -9.94
C LYS A 100 7.39 -6.32 -9.85
N ARG A 101 7.02 -5.70 -8.74
CA ARG A 101 7.18 -4.25 -8.48
C ARG A 101 8.28 -3.93 -7.47
N LYS A 102 9.06 -4.92 -7.02
CA LYS A 102 10.11 -4.74 -6.02
C LYS A 102 11.05 -3.59 -6.34
N THR A 103 11.57 -3.55 -7.57
CA THR A 103 12.52 -2.52 -8.01
C THR A 103 11.88 -1.14 -8.01
N GLU A 104 10.65 -1.01 -8.52
CA GLU A 104 9.89 0.24 -8.54
C GLU A 104 9.69 0.78 -7.11
N ILE A 105 9.24 -0.08 -6.19
CA ILE A 105 9.02 0.28 -4.79
C ILE A 105 10.33 0.71 -4.13
N LYS A 106 11.41 -0.04 -4.35
CA LYS A 106 12.73 0.27 -3.79
C LYS A 106 13.26 1.61 -4.29
N MET A 107 13.18 1.89 -5.59
CA MET A 107 13.60 3.19 -6.14
C MET A 107 12.81 4.34 -5.51
N LYS A 108 11.47 4.22 -5.44
CA LYS A 108 10.61 5.25 -4.86
C LYS A 108 10.79 5.43 -3.37
N ALA A 109 11.19 4.39 -2.63
CA ALA A 109 11.58 4.52 -1.24
C ALA A 109 12.76 5.49 -1.09
N TYR A 110 13.80 5.33 -1.90
CA TYR A 110 14.98 6.21 -1.88
C TYR A 110 14.81 7.53 -2.64
N GLY A 111 13.60 7.85 -3.12
CA GLY A 111 13.30 9.12 -3.80
C GLY A 111 13.75 9.18 -5.25
N ILE A 112 14.03 8.02 -5.87
CA ILE A 112 14.43 7.87 -7.27
C ILE A 112 13.18 7.61 -8.14
#